data_AF-A0A5B6VZH5-F1
#
_entry.id   AF-A0A5B6VZH5-F1
#
_cell.length_a   1.000
_cell.length_b   1.000
_cell.length_c   1.000
_cell.angle_alpha   90.00
_cell.angle_beta   90.00
_cell.angle_gamma   90.00
#
_symmetry.space_group_name_H-M   'P 1'
#
loop_
_entity.id
_entity.type
_entity.pdbx_description
1 polymer ?
#
loop_
_entity_poly.entity_id
_entity_poly.type
_entity_poly.pdbx_seq_one_letter_code
_entity_poly.pdbx_strand_id
1 'polypeptide(L)'
;MKDVVKKKTIKWLDAVVENENNELIPTRTVTSWRIDYQKLNKETRKDHFASSFLGQMLDRLVRLDYYYFLHGYLGYNQITIASENQLKTTFTCPYGTFAFRHMYFGLRNAPTTSQICMMTIYTHMVEKF
;
A
#
# COMPACT_ATOMS: atom_id res chain seq x y z
N MET A 1 -7.74 -15.37 24.03
CA MET A 1 -7.67 -15.41 22.54
C MET A 1 -8.24 -14.15 21.89
N LYS A 2 -9.39 -13.62 22.35
CA LYS A 2 -9.96 -12.37 21.81
C LYS A 2 -8.97 -11.20 21.86
N ASP A 3 -8.28 -11.03 22.98
CA ASP A 3 -7.34 -9.93 23.22
C ASP A 3 -6.12 -9.95 22.29
N VAL A 4 -5.72 -11.13 21.81
CA VAL A 4 -4.59 -11.30 20.88
C VAL A 4 -4.92 -10.71 19.52
N VAL A 5 -6.17 -10.85 19.04
CA VAL A 5 -6.54 -10.29 17.74
C VAL A 5 -7.05 -8.85 17.88
N LYS A 6 -7.58 -8.42 19.03
CA LYS A 6 -7.73 -6.99 19.36
C LYS A 6 -6.38 -6.27 19.29
N LYS A 7 -5.33 -6.83 19.93
CA LYS A 7 -3.94 -6.34 19.81
C LYS A 7 -3.42 -6.39 18.36
N LYS A 8 -3.73 -7.42 17.57
CA LYS A 8 -3.35 -7.48 16.13
C LYS A 8 -4.02 -6.39 15.30
N THR A 9 -5.29 -6.07 15.50
CA THR A 9 -5.96 -5.01 14.73
C THR A 9 -5.37 -3.63 15.03
N ILE A 10 -5.07 -3.35 16.30
CA ILE A 10 -4.39 -2.11 16.73
C ILE A 10 -2.97 -2.02 16.13
N LYS A 11 -2.25 -3.15 16.05
CA LYS A 11 -0.89 -3.26 15.49
C LYS A 11 -0.78 -2.97 13.97
N TRP A 12 -1.90 -2.90 13.25
CA TRP A 12 -1.93 -2.43 11.85
C TRP A 12 -2.26 -0.94 11.72
N LEU A 13 -2.72 -0.29 12.78
CA LEU A 13 -3.19 1.09 12.74
C LEU A 13 -2.10 2.12 13.00
N ASP A 14 -1.09 1.80 13.83
CA ASP A 14 0.09 2.64 14.00
C ASP A 14 1.36 1.86 14.35
N ALA A 15 2.52 2.51 14.13
CA ALA A 15 3.79 2.12 14.72
C ALA A 15 3.85 2.59 16.18
N VAL A 16 4.51 1.83 17.03
CA VAL A 16 4.19 1.87 18.45
C VAL A 16 5.49 1.69 19.25
N VAL A 17 5.78 2.69 20.07
CA VAL A 17 7.05 2.93 20.79
C VAL A 17 6.69 3.36 22.22
N GLU A 18 7.46 2.89 23.21
CA GLU A 18 6.97 2.68 24.57
C GLU A 18 7.43 3.84 25.51
N ASN A 19 6.48 4.42 26.25
CA ASN A 19 6.55 5.73 26.91
C ASN A 19 7.06 5.65 28.37
N GLU A 20 7.40 6.80 28.99
CA GLU A 20 7.92 6.94 30.37
C GLU A 20 7.04 6.28 31.46
N ASN A 21 5.78 5.98 31.15
CA ASN A 21 4.80 5.32 32.03
C ASN A 21 4.75 3.78 31.91
N ASN A 22 5.75 3.12 31.31
CA ASN A 22 5.83 1.65 31.12
C ASN A 22 4.67 1.03 30.30
N GLU A 23 4.00 1.81 29.45
CA GLU A 23 2.92 1.28 28.59
C GLU A 23 3.46 0.67 27.31
N LEU A 24 3.16 -0.63 27.12
CA LEU A 24 3.50 -1.38 25.92
C LEU A 24 2.62 -0.96 24.74
N ILE A 25 3.16 -0.07 23.93
CA ILE A 25 2.71 0.12 22.56
C ILE A 25 3.75 -0.65 21.69
N PRO A 26 3.45 -1.88 21.19
CA PRO A 26 4.50 -2.85 20.86
C PRO A 26 4.93 -2.91 19.38
N THR A 27 6.15 -2.42 19.11
CA THR A 27 6.88 -2.47 17.83
C THR A 27 6.86 -3.87 17.14
N ARG A 28 6.26 -3.93 15.94
CA ARG A 28 6.42 -4.95 14.86
C ARG A 28 6.03 -6.43 15.13
N THR A 29 5.65 -7.11 14.02
CA THR A 29 5.46 -8.58 13.82
C THR A 29 4.17 -9.24 14.36
N VAL A 30 3.19 -9.50 13.48
CA VAL A 30 2.67 -10.84 13.15
C VAL A 30 2.20 -10.85 11.68
N THR A 31 2.94 -11.53 10.80
CA THR A 31 2.54 -11.83 9.41
C THR A 31 1.49 -12.95 9.39
N SER A 32 0.45 -12.97 8.56
CA SER A 32 -0.14 -11.97 7.65
C SER A 32 -1.64 -12.25 7.64
N TRP A 33 -2.48 -11.33 8.13
CA TRP A 33 -3.92 -11.41 7.86
C TRP A 33 -4.16 -10.83 6.46
N ARG A 34 -4.41 -11.71 5.49
CA ARG A 34 -4.78 -11.30 4.14
C ARG A 34 -6.28 -11.00 4.11
N ILE A 35 -6.64 -9.78 3.75
CA ILE A 35 -8.04 -9.38 3.60
C ILE A 35 -8.45 -9.74 2.17
N ASP A 36 -9.54 -10.51 2.05
CA ASP A 36 -10.02 -10.96 0.74
C ASP A 36 -10.86 -9.88 0.06
N TYR A 37 -10.20 -9.11 -0.80
CA TYR A 37 -10.85 -8.14 -1.68
C TYR A 37 -11.34 -8.74 -3.01
N GLN A 38 -11.36 -10.07 -3.21
CA GLN A 38 -11.74 -10.65 -4.51
C GLN A 38 -13.14 -10.22 -4.98
N LYS A 39 -14.12 -10.13 -4.06
CA LYS A 39 -15.48 -9.64 -4.40
C LYS A 39 -15.45 -8.16 -4.80
N LEU A 40 -14.90 -7.29 -3.95
CA LEU A 40 -14.75 -5.85 -4.23
C LEU A 40 -14.02 -5.61 -5.55
N ASN A 41 -12.95 -6.37 -5.81
CA ASN A 41 -12.16 -6.28 -7.03
C ASN A 41 -12.99 -6.65 -8.26
N LYS A 42 -13.87 -7.66 -8.21
CA LYS A 42 -14.75 -8.00 -9.34
C LYS A 42 -15.65 -6.82 -9.74
N GLU A 43 -16.22 -6.13 -8.75
CA GLU A 43 -17.10 -4.97 -8.91
C GLU A 43 -16.35 -3.66 -9.29
N THR A 44 -15.07 -3.55 -8.91
CA THR A 44 -14.23 -2.36 -9.16
C THR A 44 -13.80 -2.28 -10.63
N ARG A 45 -14.09 -1.16 -11.29
CA ARG A 45 -13.59 -0.88 -12.65
C ARG A 45 -12.06 -0.83 -12.65
N LYS A 46 -11.42 -1.50 -13.62
CA LYS A 46 -9.96 -1.53 -13.76
C LYS A 46 -9.48 -0.22 -14.37
N ASP A 47 -8.48 0.42 -13.77
CA ASP A 47 -7.87 1.62 -14.34
C ASP A 47 -7.02 1.28 -15.57
N HIS A 48 -7.25 2.02 -16.67
CA HIS A 48 -6.55 1.87 -17.92
C HIS A 48 -5.25 2.70 -17.92
N PHE A 49 -4.25 2.27 -17.14
CA PHE A 49 -2.92 2.86 -17.20
C PHE A 49 -2.02 2.12 -18.20
N ALA A 50 -1.20 2.87 -18.93
CA ALA A 50 -0.35 2.35 -19.99
C ALA A 50 0.87 1.62 -19.41
N SER A 51 0.77 0.29 -19.32
CA SER A 51 1.88 -0.58 -18.89
C SER A 51 3.12 -0.55 -19.81
N SER A 52 3.04 0.13 -20.97
CA SER A 52 4.13 0.30 -21.94
C SER A 52 5.32 1.11 -21.42
N PHE A 53 5.17 1.83 -20.30
CA PHE A 53 6.25 2.58 -19.67
C PHE A 53 7.46 1.71 -19.32
N LEU A 54 7.24 0.47 -18.87
CA LEU A 54 8.30 -0.42 -18.40
C LEU A 54 9.31 -0.77 -19.51
N GLY A 55 8.85 -1.00 -20.74
CA GLY A 55 9.72 -1.24 -21.90
C GLY A 55 10.58 -0.01 -22.23
N GLN A 56 9.97 1.18 -22.27
CA GLN A 56 10.68 2.44 -22.55
C GLN A 56 11.74 2.76 -21.49
N MET A 57 11.51 2.41 -20.22
CA MET A 57 12.54 2.55 -19.17
C MET A 57 13.68 1.55 -19.37
N LEU A 58 13.39 0.30 -19.74
CA LEU A 58 14.41 -0.73 -19.95
C LEU A 58 15.34 -0.37 -21.12
N ASP A 59 14.79 0.13 -22.24
CA ASP A 59 15.59 0.58 -23.40
C ASP A 59 16.53 1.74 -23.06
N ARG A 60 16.16 2.59 -22.08
CA ARG A 60 17.04 3.66 -21.54
C ARG A 60 18.07 3.09 -20.57
N LEU A 61 17.68 2.18 -19.68
CA LEU A 61 18.57 1.53 -18.71
C LEU A 61 19.70 0.73 -19.37
N VAL A 62 19.45 0.09 -20.52
CA VAL A 62 20.47 -0.63 -21.31
C VAL A 62 21.64 0.26 -21.76
N ARG A 63 21.48 1.60 -21.74
CA ARG A 63 22.51 2.58 -22.13
C ARG A 63 23.32 3.12 -20.94
N LEU A 64 23.11 2.61 -19.73
CA LEU A 64 23.77 3.08 -18.51
C LEU A 64 24.68 1.99 -17.92
N ASP A 65 25.94 2.34 -17.65
CA ASP A 65 26.92 1.41 -17.06
C ASP A 65 26.58 0.99 -15.62
N TYR A 66 25.81 1.81 -14.91
CA TYR A 66 25.42 1.60 -13.50
C TYR A 66 23.95 1.96 -13.28
N TYR A 67 23.24 1.13 -12.50
CA TYR A 67 21.86 1.38 -12.10
C TYR A 67 21.64 0.97 -10.63
N TYR A 68 20.68 1.63 -9.98
CA TYR A 68 20.28 1.35 -8.60
C TYR A 68 18.80 0.98 -8.55
N PHE A 69 18.46 -0.09 -7.82
CA PHE A 69 17.07 -0.51 -7.63
C PHE A 69 16.50 0.03 -6.31
N LEU A 70 15.49 0.90 -6.38
CA LEU A 70 14.81 1.44 -5.22
C LEU A 70 13.51 0.66 -4.93
N HIS A 71 13.46 -0.06 -3.81
CA HIS A 71 12.33 -0.94 -3.49
C HIS A 71 11.27 -0.23 -2.61
N GLY A 72 10.17 0.20 -3.24
CA GLY A 72 9.03 0.85 -2.57
C GLY A 72 8.09 -0.11 -1.81
N TYR A 73 8.61 -0.97 -0.93
CA TYR A 73 7.83 -2.02 -0.24
C TYR A 73 6.57 -1.52 0.48
N LEU A 74 6.60 -0.30 1.03
CA LEU A 74 5.49 0.33 1.73
C LEU A 74 4.73 1.36 0.88
N GLY A 75 5.02 1.46 -0.43
CA GLY A 75 4.50 2.52 -1.31
C GLY A 75 2.97 2.58 -1.37
N TYR A 76 2.27 1.43 -1.31
CA TYR A 76 0.80 1.40 -1.25
C TYR A 76 0.25 2.08 0.02
N ASN A 77 0.88 1.80 1.17
CA ASN A 77 0.44 2.31 2.47
C ASN A 77 0.70 3.82 2.65
N GLN A 78 1.40 4.46 1.71
CA GLN A 78 1.63 5.92 1.69
C GLN A 78 0.57 6.66 0.86
N ILE A 79 -0.11 5.99 -0.07
CA ILE A 79 -1.09 6.62 -0.95
C ILE A 79 -2.46 6.59 -0.29
N THR A 80 -3.03 7.76 -0.04
CA THR A 80 -4.35 7.92 0.59
C THR A 80 -5.47 7.41 -0.32
N ILE A 81 -6.47 6.76 0.28
CA ILE A 81 -7.72 6.43 -0.40
C ILE A 81 -8.65 7.64 -0.28
N ALA A 82 -9.26 8.08 -1.39
CA ALA A 82 -10.30 9.11 -1.39
C ALA A 82 -11.41 8.76 -0.37
N SER A 83 -11.86 9.74 0.42
CA SER A 83 -12.82 9.55 1.53
C SER A 83 -14.07 8.76 1.12
N GLU A 84 -14.63 9.06 -0.05
CA GLU A 84 -15.77 8.38 -0.69
C GLU A 84 -15.57 6.87 -0.89
N ASN A 85 -14.33 6.43 -1.07
CA ASN A 85 -13.95 5.05 -1.36
C ASN A 85 -13.45 4.29 -0.12
N GLN A 86 -13.13 4.97 0.99
CA GLN A 86 -12.69 4.31 2.23
C GLN A 86 -13.77 3.37 2.80
N LEU A 87 -15.04 3.74 2.70
CA LEU A 87 -16.15 2.87 3.12
C LEU A 87 -16.22 1.57 2.31
N LYS A 88 -15.80 1.59 1.04
CA LYS A 88 -15.81 0.40 0.15
C LYS A 88 -14.68 -0.57 0.47
N THR A 89 -13.61 -0.11 1.14
CA THR A 89 -12.49 -0.96 1.59
C THR A 89 -12.67 -1.49 3.02
N THR A 90 -13.83 -1.26 3.63
CA THR A 90 -14.16 -1.77 4.96
C THR A 90 -14.04 -3.29 5.03
N PHE A 91 -13.54 -3.79 6.15
CA PHE A 91 -13.49 -5.21 6.45
C PHE A 91 -14.01 -5.46 7.87
N THR A 92 -14.80 -6.53 8.01
CA THR A 92 -15.29 -6.99 9.31
C THR A 92 -14.30 -7.97 9.91
N CYS A 93 -13.86 -7.73 11.13
CA CYS A 93 -13.14 -8.70 11.94
C CYS A 93 -13.89 -8.96 13.25
N PRO A 94 -13.52 -9.98 14.07
CA PRO A 94 -14.21 -10.28 15.33
C PRO A 94 -14.15 -9.17 16.42
N TYR A 95 -13.55 -8.01 16.11
CA TYR A 95 -13.39 -6.85 16.99
C TYR A 95 -14.16 -5.63 16.52
N GLY A 96 -14.86 -5.73 15.39
CA GLY A 96 -15.57 -4.64 14.73
C GLY A 96 -15.22 -4.52 13.25
N THR A 97 -15.83 -3.53 12.61
CA THR A 97 -15.60 -3.17 11.21
C THR A 97 -14.60 -2.03 11.16
N PHE A 98 -13.57 -2.17 10.32
CA PHE A 98 -12.49 -1.20 10.16
C PHE A 98 -12.37 -0.80 8.68
N ALA A 99 -11.95 0.44 8.42
CA ALA A 99 -11.64 0.97 7.08
C ALA A 99 -10.17 1.37 7.01
N PHE A 100 -9.55 1.25 5.84
CA PHE A 100 -8.20 1.78 5.62
C PHE A 100 -8.24 3.23 5.12
N ARG A 101 -7.33 4.05 5.64
CA ARG A 101 -7.09 5.43 5.16
C ARG A 101 -6.15 5.47 3.94
N HIS A 102 -5.28 4.47 3.81
CA HIS A 102 -4.29 4.33 2.74
C HIS A 102 -4.50 3.03 1.97
N MET A 103 -3.98 2.94 0.74
CA MET A 103 -4.15 1.75 -0.08
C MET A 103 -3.46 0.54 0.55
N TYR A 104 -4.25 -0.52 0.76
CA TYR A 104 -3.75 -1.79 1.26
C TYR A 104 -3.52 -2.79 0.13
N PHE A 105 -2.65 -3.77 0.39
CA PHE A 105 -2.33 -4.82 -0.57
C PHE A 105 -3.58 -5.65 -0.92
N GLY A 106 -3.76 -5.97 -2.21
CA GLY A 106 -4.86 -6.77 -2.71
C GLY A 106 -6.00 -6.00 -3.39
N LEU A 107 -5.99 -4.66 -3.37
CA LEU A 107 -6.93 -3.83 -4.16
C LEU A 107 -6.54 -3.82 -5.66
N ARG A 108 -7.53 -3.98 -6.55
CA ARG A 108 -7.33 -4.10 -8.02
C ARG A 108 -6.50 -2.97 -8.63
N ASN A 109 -6.74 -1.73 -8.22
CA ASN A 109 -6.10 -0.55 -8.82
C ASN A 109 -4.86 -0.06 -8.06
N ALA A 110 -4.53 -0.63 -6.89
CA ALA A 110 -3.35 -0.25 -6.11
C ALA A 110 -2.02 -0.25 -6.89
N PRO A 111 -1.67 -1.28 -7.70
CA PRO A 111 -0.47 -1.23 -8.54
C PRO A 111 -0.51 -0.08 -9.55
N THR A 112 -1.67 0.17 -10.16
CA THR A 112 -1.88 1.25 -11.13
C THR A 112 -1.70 2.63 -10.49
N THR A 113 -2.36 2.91 -9.37
CA THR A 113 -2.23 4.20 -8.68
C THR A 113 -0.81 4.42 -8.13
N SER A 114 -0.13 3.35 -7.71
CA SER A 114 1.28 3.42 -7.29
C SER A 114 2.21 3.74 -8.45
N GLN A 115 2.00 3.15 -9.63
CA GLN A 115 2.76 3.50 -10.85
C GLN A 115 2.53 4.96 -11.26
N ILE A 116 1.28 5.44 -11.21
CA ILE A 116 0.95 6.85 -11.51
C ILE A 116 1.64 7.78 -10.51
N CYS A 117 1.57 7.50 -9.21
CA CYS A 117 2.19 8.31 -8.17
C CYS A 117 3.72 8.37 -8.33
N MET A 118 4.37 7.23 -8.57
CA MET A 118 5.81 7.18 -8.84
C MET A 118 6.17 7.94 -10.11
N MET A 119 5.39 7.81 -11.19
CA MET A 119 5.58 8.60 -12.41
C MET A 119 5.54 10.09 -12.07
N THR A 120 4.45 10.61 -11.49
CA THR A 120 4.27 12.04 -11.22
C THR A 120 5.38 12.65 -10.37
N ILE A 121 5.93 11.90 -9.40
CA ILE A 121 7.07 12.34 -8.59
C ILE A 121 8.35 12.42 -9.45
N TYR A 122 8.62 11.38 -10.24
CA TYR A 122 9.87 11.23 -10.99
C TYR A 122 9.85 11.77 -12.43
N THR A 123 8.74 12.29 -12.95
CA THR A 123 8.64 12.84 -14.33
C THR A 123 9.79 13.82 -14.63
N HIS A 124 10.05 14.75 -13.71
CA HIS A 124 11.10 15.76 -13.85
C HIS A 124 12.54 15.20 -13.88
N MET A 125 12.74 13.94 -13.44
CA MET A 125 14.01 13.22 -13.53
C MET A 125 14.06 12.36 -14.80
N VAL A 126 12.94 11.75 -15.19
CA VAL A 126 12.83 10.87 -16.38
C VAL A 126 12.88 11.66 -17.69
N GLU A 127 12.44 12.92 -17.70
CA GLU A 127 12.50 13.79 -18.89
C GLU A 127 13.90 14.35 -19.18
N LYS A 128 14.86 14.21 -18.26
CA LYS A 128 16.23 14.72 -18.42
C LYS A 128 17.22 13.74 -19.08
N PHE A 129 16.78 12.52 -19.44
CA PHE A 129 17.60 11.45 -20.02
C PHE A 129 16.91 10.78 -21.22
#